data_AF-A0A942K9U0-F1
#
_entry.id   AF-A0A942K9U0-F1
#
_cell.length_a   1.000
_cell.length_b   1.000
_cell.length_c   1.000
_cell.angle_alpha   90.00
_cell.angle_beta   90.00
_cell.angle_gamma   90.00
#
_symmetry.space_group_name_H-M   'P 1'
#
loop_
_entity.id
_entity.type
_entity.pdbx_description
1 polymer ?
#
loop_
_entity_poly.entity_id
_entity_poly.type
_entity_poly.pdbx_seq_one_letter_code
_entity_poly.pdbx_strand_id
1 'polypeptide(L)'
;MNTLPPFEVNTDIAFLDPDWEAFEERHDRYYGLAIAYLKQQVTGRSYANQAMELVLGEAGFYVQSKSLPAAFYGDMGQAQLALVGPEEAQAIAWEATALYRAGEAQSLTCIYSAALPPEVFFGYRLEAAERYELGFLQSRLPIHLRVMVDASQTVEALGHSKGVLIYQRLPDGSHAVLRAPGRRQPFPLLEGFDA
;
A
#
# COMPACT_ATOMS: atom_id res chain seq x y z
N MET A 1 24.03 16.01 -9.61
CA MET A 1 23.46 15.39 -8.40
C MET A 1 23.20 13.93 -8.71
N ASN A 2 23.78 12.99 -7.97
CA ASN A 2 23.44 11.58 -8.09
C ASN A 2 22.01 11.40 -7.57
N THR A 3 21.07 11.14 -8.46
CA THR A 3 19.71 10.71 -8.09
C THR A 3 19.78 9.29 -7.57
N LEU A 4 19.24 9.04 -6.38
CA LEU A 4 19.08 7.68 -5.87
C LEU A 4 18.28 6.84 -6.88
N PRO A 5 18.60 5.54 -7.04
CA PRO A 5 17.77 4.67 -7.85
C PRO A 5 16.34 4.65 -7.28
N PRO A 6 15.31 4.50 -8.12
CA PRO A 6 13.92 4.39 -7.66
C PRO A 6 13.76 3.25 -6.65
N PHE A 7 13.09 3.53 -5.54
CA PHE A 7 12.82 2.55 -4.48
C PHE A 7 11.34 2.57 -4.07
N GLU A 8 10.94 1.54 -3.32
CA GLU A 8 9.66 1.48 -2.62
C GLU A 8 9.87 1.39 -1.11
N VAL A 9 8.96 1.94 -0.32
CA VAL A 9 8.92 1.82 1.15
C VAL A 9 7.59 1.17 1.50
N ASN A 10 7.61 0.10 2.28
CA ASN A 10 6.41 -0.51 2.84
C ASN A 10 6.63 -0.76 4.32
N THR A 11 5.90 -0.03 5.16
CA THR A 11 5.99 -0.15 6.61
C THR A 11 4.78 -0.84 7.21
N ASP A 12 3.88 -1.44 6.41
CA ASP A 12 2.65 -2.06 6.91
C ASP A 12 2.86 -3.22 7.88
N ILE A 13 4.06 -3.81 7.96
CA ILE A 13 4.41 -4.75 9.04
C ILE A 13 4.19 -4.13 10.44
N ALA A 14 4.19 -2.79 10.53
CA ALA A 14 3.75 -1.99 11.67
C ALA A 14 2.43 -2.43 12.29
N PHE A 15 1.47 -2.89 11.46
CA PHE A 15 0.17 -3.33 11.94
C PHE A 15 0.22 -4.62 12.78
N LEU A 16 1.37 -5.31 12.80
CA LEU A 16 1.56 -6.57 13.49
C LEU A 16 2.33 -6.44 14.82
N ASP A 17 2.89 -5.26 15.14
CA ASP A 17 3.71 -5.06 16.35
C ASP A 17 2.82 -4.73 17.57
N PRO A 18 2.83 -5.55 18.64
CA PRO A 18 2.05 -5.30 19.85
C PRO A 18 2.63 -4.19 20.75
N ASP A 19 3.88 -3.76 20.55
CA ASP A 19 4.55 -2.73 21.35
C ASP A 19 4.69 -1.41 20.58
N TRP A 20 3.66 -0.56 20.70
CA TRP A 20 3.50 0.63 19.88
C TRP A 20 4.57 1.72 20.11
N GLU A 21 4.95 2.00 21.36
CA GLU A 21 5.93 3.06 21.66
C GLU A 21 7.34 2.68 21.16
N ALA A 22 7.77 1.44 21.43
CA ALA A 22 9.05 0.96 20.92
C ALA A 22 9.02 0.81 19.39
N PHE A 23 7.85 0.57 18.81
CA PHE A 23 7.66 0.52 17.38
C PHE A 23 7.81 1.90 16.71
N GLU A 24 7.24 2.97 17.27
CA GLU A 24 7.35 4.32 16.67
C GLU A 24 8.81 4.78 16.55
N GLU A 25 9.61 4.57 17.59
CA GLU A 25 11.04 4.89 17.58
C GLU A 25 11.81 4.05 16.54
N ARG A 26 11.55 2.74 16.48
CA ARG A 26 12.14 1.85 15.47
C ARG A 26 11.73 2.28 14.06
N HIS A 27 10.45 2.58 13.85
CA HIS A 27 9.92 2.98 12.56
C HIS A 27 10.60 4.26 12.05
N ASP A 28 10.70 5.29 12.89
CA ASP A 28 11.38 6.54 12.50
C ASP A 28 12.86 6.30 12.23
N ARG A 29 13.54 5.52 13.09
CA ARG A 29 14.95 5.15 12.89
C ARG A 29 15.21 4.44 11.56
N TYR A 30 14.35 3.49 11.17
CA TYR A 30 14.57 2.67 9.97
C TYR A 30 14.02 3.31 8.68
N TYR A 31 12.89 4.01 8.76
CA TYR A 31 12.15 4.46 7.56
C TYR A 31 11.95 5.97 7.51
N GLY A 32 12.15 6.72 8.59
CA GLY A 32 11.84 8.15 8.68
C GLY A 32 12.49 8.98 7.57
N LEU A 33 13.79 8.75 7.32
CA LEU A 33 14.51 9.44 6.24
C LEU A 33 13.98 9.08 4.84
N ALA A 34 13.70 7.81 4.59
CA ALA A 34 13.17 7.34 3.30
C ALA A 34 11.77 7.90 3.04
N ILE A 35 10.90 7.90 4.05
CA ILE A 35 9.55 8.46 4.00
C ILE A 35 9.61 9.98 3.77
N ALA A 36 10.48 10.69 4.49
CA ALA A 36 10.65 12.14 4.34
C ALA A 36 11.15 12.49 2.94
N TYR A 37 12.14 11.77 2.42
CA TYR A 37 12.63 11.94 1.07
C TYR A 37 11.53 11.69 0.04
N LEU A 38 10.79 10.60 0.16
CA LEU A 38 9.71 10.25 -0.77
C LEU A 38 8.61 11.32 -0.76
N LYS A 39 8.17 11.79 0.41
CA LYS A 39 7.19 12.88 0.54
C LYS A 39 7.69 14.20 -0.03
N GLN A 40 9.00 14.47 0.03
CA GLN A 40 9.60 15.66 -0.59
C GLN A 40 9.61 15.57 -2.12
N GLN A 41 9.83 14.37 -2.68
CA GLN A 41 9.86 14.17 -4.14
C GLN A 41 8.46 14.08 -4.74
N VAL A 42 7.54 13.38 -4.07
CA VAL A 42 6.16 13.18 -4.52
C VAL A 42 5.33 14.42 -4.20
N THR A 43 5.41 15.39 -5.10
CA THR A 43 4.53 16.56 -5.13
C THR A 43 3.52 16.39 -6.25
N GLY A 44 2.22 16.46 -5.93
CA GLY A 44 1.19 16.18 -6.91
C GLY A 44 -0.22 16.22 -6.33
N ARG A 45 -1.14 15.49 -6.97
CA ARG A 45 -2.56 15.52 -6.63
C ARG A 45 -2.86 14.55 -5.48
N SER A 46 -3.63 15.03 -4.51
CA SER A 46 -4.20 14.20 -3.45
C SER A 46 -5.52 13.58 -3.90
N TYR A 47 -5.70 12.32 -3.55
CA TYR A 47 -6.88 11.49 -3.70
C TYR A 47 -7.33 10.95 -2.32
N ALA A 48 -7.11 11.73 -1.27
CA ALA A 48 -7.40 11.35 0.09
C ALA A 48 -8.88 11.03 0.32
N ASN A 49 -9.13 10.13 1.27
CA ASN A 49 -10.45 9.90 1.83
C ASN A 49 -10.41 10.04 3.37
N GLN A 50 -11.47 9.60 4.03
CA GLN A 50 -11.58 9.68 5.49
C GLN A 50 -10.55 8.84 6.28
N ALA A 51 -9.97 7.78 5.68
CA ALA A 51 -9.01 6.89 6.34
C ALA A 51 -7.58 7.07 5.84
N MET A 52 -7.41 7.35 4.56
CA MET A 52 -6.12 7.29 3.88
C MET A 52 -5.82 8.59 3.14
N GLU A 53 -4.57 9.02 3.23
CA GLU A 53 -3.96 9.93 2.27
C GLU A 53 -3.45 9.10 1.08
N LEU A 54 -3.67 9.58 -0.15
CA LEU A 54 -3.06 9.06 -1.37
C LEU A 54 -2.59 10.27 -2.16
N VAL A 55 -1.28 10.39 -2.41
CA VAL A 55 -0.72 11.46 -3.24
C VAL A 55 0.03 10.85 -4.40
N LEU A 56 -0.25 11.34 -5.60
CA LEU A 56 0.38 10.94 -6.85
C LEU A 56 1.00 12.16 -7.53
N GLY A 57 2.28 12.08 -7.85
CA GLY A 57 3.03 13.07 -8.61
C GLY A 57 3.88 12.43 -9.70
N GLU A 58 4.61 13.25 -10.47
CA GLU A 58 5.48 12.74 -11.55
C GLU A 58 6.61 11.84 -11.04
N ALA A 59 7.08 12.09 -9.82
CA ALA A 59 8.16 11.34 -9.19
C ALA A 59 7.71 10.02 -8.54
N GLY A 60 6.41 9.74 -8.45
CA GLY A 60 5.87 8.55 -7.79
C GLY A 60 4.59 8.81 -7.01
N PHE A 61 4.30 7.95 -6.05
CA PHE A 61 3.12 8.07 -5.19
C PHE A 61 3.39 7.59 -3.77
N TYR A 62 2.52 7.98 -2.85
CA TYR A 62 2.44 7.35 -1.54
C TYR A 62 1.01 7.26 -1.03
N VAL A 63 0.79 6.28 -0.15
CA VAL A 63 -0.40 6.16 0.68
C VAL A 63 0.01 6.13 2.16
N GLN A 64 -0.81 6.75 2.99
CA GLN A 64 -0.57 6.79 4.43
C GLN A 64 -1.88 6.77 5.20
N SER A 65 -1.95 5.98 6.27
CA SER A 65 -3.10 6.03 7.17
C SER A 65 -3.13 7.34 7.95
N LYS A 66 -4.33 7.93 8.06
CA LYS A 66 -4.56 9.16 8.83
C LYS A 66 -4.61 8.92 10.33
N SER A 67 -5.06 7.73 10.76
CA SER A 67 -5.12 7.36 12.17
C SER A 67 -3.87 6.64 12.66
N LEU A 68 -3.07 6.08 11.74
CA LEU A 68 -1.84 5.36 12.06
C LEU A 68 -0.71 5.78 11.11
N PRO A 69 -0.07 6.94 11.30
CA PRO A 69 0.89 7.49 10.33
C PRO A 69 2.07 6.57 10.00
N ALA A 70 2.44 5.65 10.89
CA ALA A 70 3.49 4.66 10.63
C ALA A 70 3.08 3.57 9.63
N ALA A 71 1.79 3.46 9.28
CA ALA A 71 1.33 2.65 8.17
C ALA A 71 1.45 3.45 6.87
N PHE A 72 2.55 3.19 6.15
CA PHE A 72 2.97 3.94 4.99
C PHE A 72 3.39 2.98 3.88
N TYR A 73 2.96 3.32 2.66
CA TYR A 73 3.55 2.76 1.46
C TYR A 73 3.86 3.87 0.47
N GLY A 74 5.04 3.83 -0.12
CA GLY A 74 5.41 4.76 -1.17
C GLY A 74 6.28 4.10 -2.22
N ASP A 75 6.20 4.60 -3.44
CA ASP A 75 6.93 4.09 -4.58
C ASP A 75 7.34 5.26 -5.48
N MET A 76 8.64 5.32 -5.82
CA MET A 76 9.23 6.37 -6.66
C MET A 76 9.22 6.06 -8.16
N GLY A 77 8.11 5.63 -8.73
CA GLY A 77 8.02 5.67 -10.19
C GLY A 77 6.64 5.45 -10.73
N GLN A 78 6.61 5.00 -11.97
CA GLN A 78 5.45 5.22 -12.80
C GLN A 78 4.24 4.46 -12.27
N ALA A 79 3.24 5.26 -11.89
CA ALA A 79 1.94 4.80 -11.51
C ALA A 79 0.91 5.53 -12.38
N GLN A 80 -0.15 4.82 -12.73
CA GLN A 80 -1.27 5.37 -13.49
C GLN A 80 -2.49 5.34 -12.60
N LEU A 81 -3.19 6.48 -12.52
CA LEU A 81 -4.45 6.58 -11.81
C LEU A 81 -5.58 6.80 -12.80
N ALA A 82 -6.63 6.00 -12.66
CA ALA A 82 -7.88 6.13 -13.41
C ALA A 82 -9.06 6.30 -12.45
N LEU A 83 -10.03 7.12 -12.84
CA LEU A 83 -11.36 7.08 -12.23
C LEU A 83 -12.17 6.01 -12.93
N VAL A 84 -12.79 5.13 -12.16
CA VAL A 84 -13.48 3.94 -12.66
C VAL A 84 -14.94 3.92 -12.23
N GLY A 85 -15.74 3.11 -12.91
CA GLY A 85 -17.13 2.86 -12.50
C GLY A 85 -17.21 1.94 -11.26
N PRO A 86 -18.36 1.88 -10.58
CA PRO A 86 -18.57 1.00 -9.43
C PRO A 86 -18.35 -0.49 -9.75
N GLU A 87 -18.72 -0.93 -10.97
CA GLU A 87 -18.55 -2.31 -11.42
C GLU A 87 -17.06 -2.69 -11.54
N GLU A 88 -16.26 -1.82 -12.16
CA GLU A 88 -14.81 -2.03 -12.26
C GLU A 88 -14.16 -1.97 -10.87
N ALA A 89 -14.57 -1.05 -10.00
CA ALA A 89 -14.08 -1.00 -8.62
C ALA A 89 -14.37 -2.31 -7.86
N GLN A 90 -15.55 -2.90 -8.06
CA GLN A 90 -15.91 -4.19 -7.46
C GLN A 90 -15.09 -5.34 -8.03
N ALA A 91 -14.88 -5.37 -9.35
CA ALA A 91 -14.03 -6.36 -10.01
C ALA A 91 -12.60 -6.33 -9.45
N ILE A 92 -12.04 -5.12 -9.32
CA ILE A 92 -10.71 -4.90 -8.72
C ILE A 92 -10.61 -5.43 -7.29
N ALA A 93 -11.64 -5.20 -6.46
CA ALA A 93 -11.64 -5.69 -5.09
C ALA A 93 -11.71 -7.24 -5.02
N TRP A 94 -12.47 -7.86 -5.92
CA TRP A 94 -12.54 -9.31 -6.03
C TRP A 94 -11.24 -9.93 -6.54
N GLU A 95 -10.64 -9.36 -7.58
CA GLU A 95 -9.35 -9.82 -8.11
C GLU A 95 -8.25 -9.71 -7.06
N ALA A 96 -8.14 -8.57 -6.36
CA ALA A 96 -7.19 -8.39 -5.27
C ALA A 96 -7.36 -9.44 -4.15
N THR A 97 -8.62 -9.75 -3.80
CA THR A 97 -8.93 -10.79 -2.82
C THR A 97 -8.53 -12.17 -3.33
N ALA A 98 -8.81 -12.48 -4.61
CA ALA A 98 -8.46 -13.74 -5.23
C ALA A 98 -6.95 -13.94 -5.27
N LEU A 99 -6.18 -12.94 -5.70
CA LEU A 99 -4.71 -12.95 -5.72
C LEU A 99 -4.14 -13.25 -4.34
N TYR A 100 -4.62 -12.56 -3.30
CA TYR A 100 -4.16 -12.80 -1.94
C TYR A 100 -4.47 -14.22 -1.45
N ARG A 101 -5.69 -14.71 -1.71
CA ARG A 101 -6.10 -16.07 -1.31
C ARG A 101 -5.36 -17.16 -2.08
N ALA A 102 -5.04 -16.92 -3.36
CA ALA A 102 -4.26 -17.83 -4.21
C ALA A 102 -2.76 -17.86 -3.86
N GLY A 103 -2.27 -16.90 -3.06
CA GLY A 103 -0.84 -16.79 -2.74
C GLY A 103 -0.04 -16.01 -3.77
N GLU A 104 -0.71 -15.25 -4.63
CA GLU A 104 -0.11 -14.42 -5.70
C GLU A 104 0.02 -12.94 -5.30
N ALA A 105 -0.23 -12.64 -4.02
CA ALA A 105 0.03 -11.32 -3.43
C ALA A 105 0.75 -11.46 -2.09
N GLN A 106 1.79 -10.63 -1.90
CA GLN A 106 2.56 -10.53 -0.67
C GLN A 106 1.73 -9.93 0.47
N SER A 107 0.88 -8.94 0.16
CA SER A 107 -0.03 -8.37 1.15
C SER A 107 -1.33 -7.88 0.54
N LEU A 108 -2.37 -7.84 1.37
CA LEU A 108 -3.67 -7.25 1.08
C LEU A 108 -4.15 -6.43 2.28
N THR A 109 -4.37 -5.15 2.05
CA THR A 109 -4.95 -4.22 3.01
C THR A 109 -6.32 -3.81 2.49
N CYS A 110 -7.37 -3.99 3.29
CA CYS A 110 -8.72 -3.47 3.03
C CYS A 110 -9.16 -2.65 4.24
N ILE A 111 -9.57 -1.41 4.01
CA ILE A 111 -10.24 -0.58 5.01
C ILE A 111 -11.66 -0.39 4.56
N TYR A 112 -12.61 -0.83 5.36
CA TYR A 112 -14.04 -0.82 5.05
C TYR A 112 -14.77 0.33 5.73
N SER A 113 -14.26 0.82 6.86
CA SER A 113 -14.81 1.95 7.62
C SER A 113 -13.70 2.68 8.37
N ALA A 114 -13.84 4.01 8.49
CA ALA A 114 -12.99 4.84 9.36
C ALA A 114 -13.63 5.09 10.74
N ALA A 115 -14.71 4.37 11.06
CA ALA A 115 -15.28 4.38 12.41
C ALA A 115 -14.27 3.84 13.45
N LEU A 116 -14.56 4.04 14.73
CA LEU A 116 -13.77 3.51 15.83
C LEU A 116 -14.56 2.41 16.54
N PRO A 117 -14.09 1.14 16.56
CA PRO A 117 -12.88 0.64 15.91
C PRO A 117 -13.01 0.56 14.37
N PRO A 118 -11.90 0.68 13.61
CA PRO A 118 -11.95 0.60 12.17
C PRO A 118 -12.26 -0.82 11.72
N GLU A 119 -13.11 -0.94 10.68
CA GLU A 119 -13.36 -2.22 10.04
C GLU A 119 -12.30 -2.45 8.97
N VAL A 120 -11.43 -3.43 9.21
CA VAL A 120 -10.24 -3.66 8.39
C VAL A 120 -10.04 -5.14 8.12
N PHE A 121 -9.29 -5.41 7.06
CA PHE A 121 -8.58 -6.64 6.86
C PHE A 121 -7.13 -6.32 6.49
N PHE A 122 -6.17 -6.94 7.17
CA PHE A 122 -4.76 -6.89 6.82
C PHE A 122 -4.25 -8.32 6.69
N GLY A 123 -3.76 -8.65 5.51
CA GLY A 123 -3.12 -9.92 5.21
C GLY A 123 -1.68 -9.68 4.77
N TYR A 124 -0.73 -10.40 5.36
CA TYR A 124 0.69 -10.29 5.01
C TYR A 124 1.34 -11.68 4.96
N ARG A 125 2.22 -11.89 3.96
CA ARG A 125 3.01 -13.11 3.78
C ARG A 125 4.49 -12.79 3.95
N LEU A 126 5.12 -13.42 4.94
CA LEU A 126 6.57 -13.34 5.16
C LEU A 126 7.31 -14.34 4.27
N GLU A 127 6.75 -15.54 4.09
CA GLU A 127 7.28 -16.62 3.25
C GLU A 127 6.14 -17.44 2.62
N ALA A 128 6.45 -18.49 1.86
CA ALA A 128 5.46 -19.32 1.17
C ALA A 128 4.41 -19.96 2.12
N ALA A 129 4.80 -20.27 3.37
CA ALA A 129 3.94 -20.96 4.34
C ALA A 129 3.36 -20.04 5.44
N GLU A 130 4.06 -18.95 5.78
CA GLU A 130 3.65 -18.08 6.89
C GLU A 130 2.77 -16.92 6.41
N ARG A 131 1.56 -16.85 6.96
CA ARG A 131 0.62 -15.75 6.74
C ARG A 131 0.12 -15.19 8.07
N TYR A 132 -0.02 -13.87 8.10
CA TYR A 132 -0.61 -13.13 9.20
C TYR A 132 -1.86 -12.44 8.69
N GLU A 133 -2.98 -12.66 9.37
CA GLU A 133 -4.27 -12.04 9.04
C GLU A 133 -4.83 -11.35 10.28
N LEU A 134 -5.23 -10.08 10.13
CA LEU A 134 -5.93 -9.28 11.12
C LEU A 134 -7.27 -8.85 10.54
N GLY A 135 -8.35 -9.01 11.30
CA GLY A 135 -9.71 -8.65 10.87
C GLY A 135 -10.34 -9.64 9.89
N PHE A 136 -11.36 -9.19 9.14
CA PHE A 136 -12.17 -10.05 8.28
C PHE A 136 -12.34 -9.45 6.88
N LEU A 137 -12.08 -10.25 5.85
CA LEU A 137 -12.45 -9.91 4.48
C LEU A 137 -13.97 -9.87 4.34
N GLN A 138 -14.49 -8.75 3.86
CA GLN A 138 -15.91 -8.53 3.59
C GLN A 138 -16.16 -8.51 2.08
N SER A 139 -17.38 -8.88 1.69
CA SER A 139 -17.82 -8.87 0.28
C SER A 139 -18.13 -7.48 -0.27
N ARG A 140 -18.43 -6.52 0.61
CA ARG A 140 -18.70 -5.13 0.23
C ARG A 140 -17.42 -4.42 -0.23
N LEU A 141 -17.58 -3.43 -1.09
CA LEU A 141 -16.47 -2.61 -1.55
C LEU A 141 -15.85 -1.82 -0.37
N PRO A 142 -14.52 -1.85 -0.20
CA PRO A 142 -13.85 -1.07 0.84
C PRO A 142 -13.89 0.45 0.51
N ILE A 143 -13.43 1.27 1.47
CA ILE A 143 -13.08 2.68 1.21
C ILE A 143 -11.63 2.82 0.71
N HIS A 144 -10.77 1.87 1.08
CA HIS A 144 -9.40 1.77 0.57
C HIS A 144 -9.01 0.31 0.46
N LEU A 145 -8.31 -0.04 -0.61
CA LEU A 145 -7.69 -1.34 -0.80
C LEU A 145 -6.28 -1.15 -1.35
N ARG A 146 -5.31 -1.92 -0.85
CA ARG A 146 -4.00 -2.06 -1.47
C ARG A 146 -3.65 -3.53 -1.55
N VAL A 147 -3.24 -4.00 -2.72
CA VAL A 147 -2.67 -5.33 -2.92
C VAL A 147 -1.27 -5.21 -3.50
N MET A 148 -0.33 -5.94 -2.90
CA MET A 148 1.05 -6.05 -3.41
C MET A 148 1.18 -7.38 -4.12
N VAL A 149 1.15 -7.34 -5.45
CA VAL A 149 1.17 -8.51 -6.32
C VAL A 149 2.60 -9.05 -6.45
N ASP A 150 2.74 -10.36 -6.27
CA ASP A 150 3.97 -11.11 -6.53
C ASP A 150 3.58 -12.49 -7.10
N ALA A 151 3.09 -12.46 -8.34
CA ALA A 151 2.54 -13.61 -9.04
C ALA A 151 3.58 -14.26 -9.96
N SER A 152 3.35 -15.53 -10.30
CA SER A 152 4.16 -16.23 -11.31
C SER A 152 3.80 -15.85 -12.75
N GLN A 153 2.59 -15.31 -12.94
CA GLN A 153 2.02 -14.92 -14.23
C GLN A 153 1.59 -13.46 -14.22
N THR A 154 1.38 -12.89 -15.41
CA THR A 154 0.87 -11.52 -15.56
C THR A 154 -0.55 -11.42 -15.01
N VAL A 155 -0.77 -10.44 -14.13
CA VAL A 155 -2.11 -10.09 -13.63
C VAL A 155 -2.73 -9.06 -14.55
N GLU A 156 -3.98 -9.30 -14.98
CA GLU A 156 -4.67 -8.49 -15.99
C GLU A 156 -4.81 -7.03 -15.53
N ALA A 157 -5.32 -6.79 -14.31
CA ALA A 157 -5.51 -5.43 -13.82
C ALA A 157 -4.21 -4.63 -13.63
N LEU A 158 -3.05 -5.30 -13.60
CA LEU A 158 -1.74 -4.66 -13.46
C LEU A 158 -0.96 -4.60 -14.77
N GLY A 159 -1.23 -5.51 -15.72
CA GLY A 159 -0.41 -5.71 -16.92
C GLY A 159 1.02 -6.20 -16.61
N HIS A 160 1.26 -6.70 -15.40
CA HIS A 160 2.56 -7.16 -14.92
C HIS A 160 2.38 -8.30 -13.90
N SER A 161 3.40 -9.13 -13.69
CA SER A 161 3.35 -10.22 -12.68
C SER A 161 3.66 -9.75 -11.26
N LYS A 162 4.18 -8.53 -11.12
CA LYS A 162 4.58 -7.93 -9.86
C LYS A 162 4.22 -6.45 -9.81
N GLY A 163 3.90 -5.92 -8.65
CA GLY A 163 3.68 -4.48 -8.44
C GLY A 163 2.55 -4.22 -7.47
N VAL A 164 1.99 -3.01 -7.51
CA VAL A 164 0.97 -2.58 -6.57
C VAL A 164 -0.27 -2.09 -7.27
N LEU A 165 -1.40 -2.50 -6.74
CA LEU A 165 -2.70 -1.98 -7.11
C LEU A 165 -3.37 -1.38 -5.87
N ILE A 166 -3.82 -0.13 -6.00
CA ILE A 166 -4.54 0.59 -4.96
C ILE A 166 -5.90 0.99 -5.50
N TYR A 167 -6.93 0.75 -4.72
CA TYR A 167 -8.26 1.30 -4.92
C TYR A 167 -8.61 2.25 -3.78
N GLN A 168 -9.27 3.36 -4.10
CA GLN A 168 -9.68 4.37 -3.15
C GLN A 168 -11.06 4.93 -3.50
N ARG A 169 -12.01 4.87 -2.56
CA ARG A 169 -13.27 5.61 -2.65
C ARG A 169 -13.03 7.04 -2.21
N LEU A 170 -13.33 8.00 -3.07
CA LEU A 170 -13.19 9.43 -2.78
C LEU A 170 -14.39 9.97 -1.98
N PRO A 171 -14.28 11.15 -1.36
CA PRO A 171 -15.36 11.73 -0.55
C PRO A 171 -16.68 11.98 -1.31
N ASP A 172 -16.60 12.20 -2.63
CA ASP A 172 -17.75 12.37 -3.51
C ASP A 172 -18.40 11.05 -3.97
N GLY A 173 -17.87 9.91 -3.49
CA GLY A 173 -18.33 8.57 -3.85
C GLY A 173 -17.70 8.00 -5.12
N SER A 174 -16.90 8.77 -5.85
CA SER A 174 -16.18 8.26 -7.02
C SER A 174 -15.07 7.28 -6.65
N HIS A 175 -14.62 6.48 -7.62
CA HIS A 175 -13.68 5.38 -7.42
C HIS A 175 -12.38 5.67 -8.16
N ALA A 176 -11.27 5.76 -7.44
CA ALA A 176 -9.94 5.88 -8.01
C ALA A 176 -9.19 4.56 -7.93
N VAL A 177 -8.55 4.15 -9.01
CA VAL A 177 -7.66 2.98 -9.06
C VAL A 177 -6.29 3.43 -9.54
N LEU A 178 -5.27 3.19 -8.71
CA LEU A 178 -3.88 3.39 -9.03
C LEU A 178 -3.21 2.04 -9.33
N ARG A 179 -2.52 1.97 -10.47
CA ARG A 179 -1.77 0.79 -10.93
C ARG A 179 -0.30 1.18 -11.04
N ALA A 180 0.55 0.46 -10.32
CA ALA A 180 2.00 0.64 -10.32
C ALA A 180 2.66 -0.70 -10.69
N PRO A 181 2.86 -0.97 -11.99
CA PRO A 181 3.46 -2.21 -12.45
C PRO A 181 4.96 -2.25 -12.13
N GLY A 182 5.45 -3.46 -11.86
CA GLY A 182 6.82 -3.69 -11.42
C GLY A 182 6.99 -3.53 -9.92
N ARG A 183 7.98 -4.23 -9.37
CA ARG A 183 8.47 -4.05 -8.01
C ARG A 183 9.81 -3.34 -8.08
N ARG A 184 10.05 -2.35 -7.22
CA ARG A 184 11.42 -1.84 -7.05
C ARG A 184 12.12 -2.64 -5.98
N GLN A 185 13.43 -2.43 -5.87
CA GLN A 185 14.08 -2.82 -4.64
C GLN A 185 13.36 -2.10 -3.48
N PRO A 186 12.84 -2.84 -2.49
CA PRO A 186 12.43 -2.21 -1.25
C PRO A 186 13.62 -1.42 -0.74
N PHE A 187 13.36 -0.23 -0.18
CA PHE A 187 14.39 0.59 0.43
C PHE A 187 15.23 -0.32 1.31
N PRO A 188 16.53 -0.51 1.00
CA PRO A 188 17.35 -1.38 1.81
C PRO A 188 17.31 -0.79 3.20
N LEU A 189 16.84 -1.57 4.18
CA LEU A 189 17.10 -1.26 5.57
C LEU A 189 18.59 -0.97 5.65
N LEU A 190 18.97 0.20 6.16
CA LEU A 190 20.36 0.56 6.33
C LEU A 190 20.99 -0.43 7.32
N GLU A 191 21.47 -1.58 6.83
CA GLU A 191 22.54 -2.31 7.50
C GLU A 191 23.77 -1.42 7.38
N GLY A 192 24.10 -0.69 8.45
CA GLY A 192 25.22 0.25 8.37
C GLY A 192 25.32 1.38 9.40
N PHE A 193 24.47 1.42 10.43
CA PHE A 193 24.78 2.17 11.65
C PHE A 193 24.84 1.22 12.84
N ASP A 194 25.78 0.28 12.75
CA ASP A 194 26.30 -0.40 13.93
C ASP A 194 27.06 0.61 14.78
N ALA A 195 26.59 0.79 16.01
CA ALA A 195 27.40 1.13 17.16
C ALA A 195 26.84 0.36 18.36
#